data_AF-A0A968UAN4-F1
#
_entry.id   AF-A0A968UAN4-F1
#
_cell.length_a   1.000
_cell.length_b   1.000
_cell.length_c   1.000
_cell.angle_alpha   90.00
_cell.angle_beta   90.00
_cell.angle_gamma   90.00
#
_symmetry.space_group_name_H-M   'P 1'
#
loop_
_entity.id
_entity.type
_entity.pdbx_description
1 polymer ?
#
loop_
_entity_poly.entity_id
_entity_poly.type
_entity_poly.pdbx_seq_one_letter_code
_entity_poly.pdbx_strand_id
1 'polypeptide(L)' 'MPQPLISAIICTHNRAHYLGAAIDSLRGQTYPTYEIIVVDNASTDTTRTVVEACQEGI' A
#
# COMPACT_ATOMS: atom_id res chain seq x y z
N MET A 1 -13.66 -19.24 14.28
CA MET A 1 -13.77 -19.31 12.81
C MET A 1 -12.47 -18.80 12.21
N PRO A 2 -11.91 -19.41 11.16
CA PRO A 2 -10.72 -18.88 10.51
C PRO A 2 -11.01 -17.47 9.98
N GLN A 3 -10.06 -16.55 10.17
CA GLN A 3 -10.15 -15.20 9.62
C GLN A 3 -9.76 -15.23 8.14
N PRO A 4 -10.58 -14.69 7.23
CA PRO A 4 -10.24 -14.64 5.81
C PRO A 4 -9.01 -13.76 5.57
N LEU A 5 -8.24 -14.07 4.51
CA LEU A 5 -7.27 -13.12 3.98
C LEU A 5 -8.02 -11.95 3.34
N ILE A 6 -7.68 -10.72 3.74
CA ILE A 6 -8.19 -9.49 3.11
C ILE A 6 -7.13 -8.93 2.16
N SER A 7 -7.49 -8.66 0.92
CA SER A 7 -6.63 -7.95 -0.04
C SER A 7 -7.04 -6.48 -0.12
N ALA A 8 -6.18 -5.58 0.37
CA ALA A 8 -6.38 -4.14 0.27
C ALA A 8 -5.69 -3.61 -0.99
N ILE A 9 -6.48 -3.22 -1.99
CA ILE A 9 -5.96 -2.75 -3.29
C ILE A 9 -5.95 -1.23 -3.34
N ILE A 10 -4.78 -0.63 -3.58
CA ILE A 10 -4.60 0.81 -3.78
C ILE A 10 -4.30 1.07 -5.26
N CYS A 11 -5.27 1.58 -6.01
CA CYS A 11 -5.06 2.08 -7.37
C CYS A 11 -4.59 3.54 -7.32
N THR A 12 -3.42 3.82 -7.90
CA THR A 12 -2.80 5.14 -7.82
C THR A 12 -2.24 5.62 -9.16
N HIS A 13 -2.18 6.95 -9.33
CA HIS A 13 -1.55 7.64 -10.45
C HIS A 13 -1.15 9.05 -10.01
N ASN A 14 0.15 9.34 -9.99
CA ASN A 14 0.71 10.63 -9.56
C ASN A 14 0.27 11.09 -8.16
N ARG A 15 0.32 10.18 -7.17
CA ARG A 15 -0.10 10.46 -5.78
C ARG A 15 0.99 10.11 -4.75
N ALA A 16 2.25 10.32 -5.09
CA ALA A 16 3.37 10.04 -4.19
C ALA A 16 3.17 10.65 -2.77
N HIS A 17 2.61 11.86 -2.71
CA HIS A 17 2.37 12.61 -1.47
C HIS A 17 1.27 12.03 -0.56
N TYR A 18 0.37 11.18 -1.06
CA TYR A 18 -0.65 10.52 -0.24
C TYR A 18 -0.36 9.04 0.00
N LEU A 19 0.39 8.41 -0.90
CA LEU A 19 0.54 6.96 -0.92
C LEU A 19 1.21 6.41 0.34
N GLY A 20 2.26 7.08 0.85
CA GLY A 20 2.93 6.66 2.08
C GLY A 20 1.98 6.62 3.28
N ALA A 21 1.23 7.71 3.50
CA ALA A 21 0.26 7.78 4.60
C ALA A 21 -0.87 6.73 4.47
N ALA A 22 -1.31 6.42 3.25
CA ALA A 22 -2.30 5.37 3.01
C ALA A 22 -1.76 3.98 3.36
N ILE A 23 -0.51 3.68 2.99
CA ILE A 23 0.16 2.43 3.33
C ILE A 23 0.35 2.31 4.85
N ASP A 24 0.82 3.38 5.51
CA ASP A 24 0.99 3.41 6.97
C ASP A 24 -0.33 3.22 7.71
N SER A 25 -1.42 3.81 7.20
CA SER A 25 -2.77 3.58 7.75
C SER A 25 -3.23 2.13 7.63
N LEU A 26 -2.87 1.43 6.55
CA LEU A 26 -3.18 0.01 6.39
C LEU A 26 -2.28 -0.85 7.29
N ARG A 27 -1.01 -0.49 7.46
CA ARG A 27 -0.08 -1.15 8.41
C ARG A 27 -0.55 -1.07 9.86
N GLY A 28 -1.24 0.00 10.22
CA GLY A 28 -1.84 0.20 11.54
C GLY A 28 -3.14 -0.58 11.80
N GLN A 29 -3.61 -1.42 10.87
CA GLN A 29 -4.84 -2.19 11.07
C GLN A 29 -4.66 -3.26 12.16
N THR A 30 -5.70 -3.42 12.98
CA THR A 30 -5.78 -4.47 14.00
C THR A 30 -6.20 -5.84 13.45
N TYR A 31 -6.60 -5.90 12.17
CA TYR A 31 -6.91 -7.14 11.50
C TYR A 31 -5.62 -7.92 11.19
N PRO A 32 -5.51 -9.20 11.56
CA PRO A 32 -4.21 -9.89 11.55
C PRO A 32 -3.78 -10.44 10.19
N THR A 33 -4.72 -10.66 9.25
CA THR A 33 -4.44 -11.41 8.01
C THR A 33 -4.83 -10.60 6.78
N TYR A 34 -3.93 -9.76 6.27
CA TYR A 34 -4.18 -8.99 5.07
C TYR A 34 -2.91 -8.80 4.23
N GLU A 35 -3.12 -8.50 2.96
CA GLU A 35 -2.09 -8.06 2.02
C GLU A 35 -2.42 -6.67 1.47
N ILE A 36 -1.40 -5.90 1.12
CA ILE A 36 -1.54 -4.59 0.49
C ILE A 36 -1.01 -4.71 -0.93
N ILE A 37 -1.85 -4.40 -1.92
CA ILE A 37 -1.51 -4.46 -3.35
C ILE A 37 -1.59 -3.05 -3.90
N VAL A 38 -0.45 -2.48 -4.33
CA VAL A 38 -0.42 -1.18 -4.99
C VAL A 38 -0.41 -1.38 -6.50
N VAL A 39 -1.39 -0.80 -7.19
CA VAL A 39 -1.51 -0.79 -8.65
C VAL A 39 -1.22 0.61 -9.15
N ASP A 40 -0.02 0.81 -9.69
CA ASP A 40 0.41 2.07 -10.30
C ASP A 40 0.01 2.13 -11.79
N ASN A 41 -0.80 3.12 -12.16
CA ASN A 41 -1.29 3.33 -13.52
C ASN A 41 -0.31 4.16 -14.37
N ALA A 42 0.96 3.77 -14.41
CA ALA A 42 2.04 4.47 -15.12
C ALA A 42 2.26 5.92 -14.66
N SER A 43 2.40 6.12 -13.34
CA SER A 43 2.77 7.43 -12.79
C SER A 43 4.09 7.94 -13.36
N THR A 44 4.19 9.27 -13.49
CA THR A 44 5.37 10.00 -13.94
C THR A 44 6.06 10.78 -12.81
N ASP A 45 5.49 10.74 -11.60
CA ASP A 45 6.07 11.31 -10.39
C ASP A 45 6.89 10.28 -9.60
N THR A 46 7.19 10.58 -8.33
CA THR A 46 7.96 9.71 -7.43
C THR A 46 7.13 8.60 -6.78
N THR A 47 5.94 8.26 -7.32
CA THR A 47 5.06 7.22 -6.76
C THR A 47 5.79 5.89 -6.56
N ARG A 48 6.60 5.45 -7.54
CA ARG A 48 7.40 4.22 -7.44
C ARG A 48 8.39 4.25 -6.27
N THR A 49 9.11 5.36 -6.11
CA THR A 49 10.08 5.52 -5.02
C THR A 49 9.40 5.45 -3.65
N VAL A 50 8.19 5.97 -3.52
CA VAL A 50 7.41 5.85 -2.27
C VAL A 50 7.05 4.40 -1.98
N VAL A 51 6.64 3.62 -2.99
CA VAL A 51 6.35 2.19 -2.83
C VAL A 51 7.59 1.41 -2.40
N GLU A 52 8.73 1.64 -3.07
CA GLU A 52 10.00 0.98 -2.75
C GLU A 52 10.46 1.30 -1.32
N ALA A 53 10.38 2.56 -0.90
CA ALA A 53 10.70 2.97 0.47
C ALA A 53 9.78 2.31 1.51
N CYS A 54 8.51 2.07 1.16
CA CYS A 54 7.62 1.32 2.02
C CYS A 54 7.96 -0.18 2.05
N GLN A 55 8.57 -0.77 1.04
CA GLN A 55 8.87 -2.22 1.01
C GLN A 55 10.06 -2.63 1.89
N GLU A 56 11.01 -1.72 2.14
CA GLU A 56 12.16 -2.00 3.00
C GLU A 56 11.72 -2.13 4.47
N GLY A 57 11.78 -3.35 5.01
CA GLY A 57 11.36 -3.67 6.38
C GLY A 57 10.54 -4.96 6.56
N ILE A 58 10.49 -5.82 5.53
CA ILE A 58 9.99 -7.20 5.62
C ILE A 58 11.15 -8.17 5.86
#